data_AF-A0A132N3B4-F1
#
_entry.id   AF-A0A132N3B4-F1
#
_cell.length_a   1.000
_cell.length_b   1.000
_cell.length_c   1.000
_cell.angle_alpha   90.00
_cell.angle_beta   90.00
_cell.angle_gamma   90.00
#
_symmetry.space_group_name_H-M   'P 1'
#
loop_
_entity.id
_entity.type
_entity.pdbx_description
1 polymer ?
#
loop_
_entity_poly.entity_id
_entity_poly.type
_entity_poly.pdbx_seq_one_letter_code
_entity_poly.pdbx_strand_id
1 'polypeptide(L)'
;MASIQHEPVPVTQARTHLPELVNRAYYKGEITAIKRGSRGKPIAAVVPWALVELLEALEDRIDARDAEKVLARIKRGEEATVPADAVWKDLGL
;
A
#
# COMPACT_ATOMS: atom_id res chain seq x y z
N MET A 1 15.34 2.11 -9.67
CA MET A 1 14.28 1.19 -9.20
C MET A 1 14.71 0.69 -7.83
N ALA A 2 13.92 0.93 -6.78
CA ALA A 2 14.24 0.42 -5.45
C ALA A 2 14.13 -1.11 -5.47
N SER A 3 15.26 -1.78 -5.42
CA SER A 3 15.34 -3.24 -5.46
C SER A 3 15.05 -3.78 -4.06
N ILE A 4 14.03 -4.63 -3.90
CA ILE A 4 13.85 -5.43 -2.68
C ILE A 4 14.86 -6.58 -2.74
N GLN A 5 16.15 -6.25 -2.67
CA GLN A 5 17.23 -7.22 -2.68
C GLN A 5 17.97 -7.13 -1.36
N HIS A 6 17.39 -7.66 -0.28
CA HIS A 6 18.10 -8.12 0.91
C HIS A 6 17.19 -9.08 1.70
N GLU A 7 17.79 -10.09 2.33
CA GLU A 7 17.09 -10.97 3.26
C GLU A 7 16.40 -10.11 4.34
N PRO A 8 15.12 -10.38 4.69
CA PRO A 8 14.41 -9.57 5.67
C PRO A 8 15.16 -9.52 7.01
N VAL A 9 15.17 -8.37 7.65
CA VAL A 9 15.86 -8.18 8.93
C VAL A 9 14.95 -8.64 10.07
N PRO A 10 15.41 -9.44 11.03
CA PRO A 10 14.64 -9.75 12.23
C PRO A 10 14.24 -8.48 12.99
N VAL A 11 13.01 -8.39 13.47
CA VAL A 11 12.48 -7.22 14.19
C VAL A 11 13.37 -6.81 15.39
N THR A 12 14.01 -7.77 16.03
CA THR A 12 14.95 -7.53 17.14
C THR A 12 16.18 -6.76 16.68
N GLN A 13 16.72 -7.05 15.50
CA GLN A 13 17.84 -6.31 14.90
C GLN A 13 17.37 -4.96 14.33
N ALA A 14 16.19 -4.93 13.68
CA ALA A 14 15.63 -3.70 13.14
C ALA A 14 15.40 -2.65 14.23
N ARG A 15 14.95 -3.07 15.42
CA ARG A 15 14.81 -2.18 16.59
C ARG A 15 16.14 -1.58 17.04
N THR A 16 17.21 -2.37 17.05
CA THR A 16 18.55 -1.90 17.46
C THR A 16 19.16 -0.91 16.47
N HIS A 17 18.85 -1.04 15.17
CA HIS A 17 19.44 -0.24 14.10
C HIS A 17 18.44 0.69 13.40
N LEU A 18 17.34 1.05 14.08
CA LEU A 18 16.25 1.81 13.46
C LEU A 18 16.71 3.15 12.87
N PRO A 19 17.56 3.97 13.53
CA PRO A 19 18.05 5.22 12.96
C PRO A 19 18.81 5.01 11.65
N GLU A 20 19.65 3.98 11.55
CA GLU A 20 20.37 3.66 10.32
C GLU A 20 19.43 3.19 9.21
N LEU A 21 18.43 2.36 9.53
CA LEU A 21 17.42 1.92 8.56
C LEU A 21 16.67 3.11 7.96
N VAL A 22 16.23 4.05 8.80
CA VAL A 22 15.49 5.26 8.38
C VAL A 22 16.38 6.16 7.53
N ASN A 23 17.64 6.38 7.93
CA ASN A 23 18.57 7.19 7.14
C ASN A 23 18.83 6.60 5.76
N ARG A 24 18.96 5.27 5.65
CA ARG A 24 19.13 4.62 4.33
C ARG A 24 17.87 4.72 3.48
N ALA A 25 16.68 4.62 4.08
CA ALA A 25 15.44 4.87 3.35
C ALA A 25 15.38 6.31 2.84
N TYR A 26 15.68 7.30 3.68
CA TYR A 26 15.59 8.71 3.32
C TYR A 26 16.67 9.13 2.29
N TYR A 27 17.94 8.85 2.57
CA TYR A 27 19.06 9.36 1.75
C TYR A 27 19.41 8.48 0.56
N LYS A 28 19.16 7.17 0.65
CA LYS A 28 19.55 6.20 -0.40
C LYS A 28 18.38 5.58 -1.13
N GLY A 29 17.14 5.85 -0.71
CA GLY A 29 15.96 5.23 -1.29
C GLY A 29 15.85 3.73 -1.01
N GLU A 30 16.57 3.22 -0.01
CA GLU A 30 16.60 1.79 0.30
C GLU A 30 15.29 1.33 0.98
N ILE A 31 14.81 0.15 0.60
CA ILE A 31 13.68 -0.53 1.23
C ILE A 31 14.22 -1.67 2.09
N THR A 32 13.93 -1.64 3.40
CA THR A 32 14.32 -2.73 4.31
C THR A 32 13.08 -3.50 4.76
N ALA A 33 12.96 -4.76 4.33
CA ALA A 33 11.92 -5.67 4.81
C ALA A 33 12.24 -6.18 6.23
N ILE A 34 11.21 -6.34 7.07
CA ILE A 34 11.32 -6.78 8.47
C ILE A 34 10.52 -8.08 8.66
N LYS A 35 11.09 -9.07 9.36
CA LYS A 35 10.43 -10.33 9.74
C LYS A 35 10.41 -10.55 11.26
N ARG A 36 9.54 -11.45 11.73
CA ARG A 36 9.59 -11.99 13.10
C ARG A 36 10.66 -13.08 13.20
N GLY A 37 11.48 -13.06 14.25
CA GLY A 37 12.50 -14.09 14.51
C GLY A 37 13.59 -14.20 13.42
N SER A 38 14.38 -15.27 13.49
CA SER A 38 15.47 -15.55 12.53
C SER A 38 14.99 -16.15 11.22
N ARG A 39 13.81 -16.77 11.20
CA ARG A 39 13.15 -17.32 10.01
C ARG A 39 11.74 -16.78 9.95
N GLY A 40 11.28 -16.42 8.76
CA GLY A 40 9.90 -15.95 8.59
C GLY A 40 9.71 -15.13 7.33
N LYS A 41 8.45 -14.93 6.98
CA LYS A 41 8.06 -14.02 5.90
C LYS A 41 8.20 -12.56 6.37
N PRO A 42 8.41 -11.61 5.44
CA PRO A 42 8.27 -10.19 5.73
C PRO A 42 6.89 -9.87 6.33
N ILE A 43 6.86 -8.96 7.31
CA ILE A 43 5.64 -8.48 7.98
C ILE A 43 5.52 -6.96 8.00
N ALA A 44 6.61 -6.24 7.72
CA ALA A 44 6.67 -4.79 7.67
C ALA A 44 7.88 -4.38 6.81
N ALA A 45 7.98 -3.10 6.48
CA ALA A 45 9.16 -2.54 5.84
C ALA A 45 9.40 -1.10 6.29
N VAL A 46 10.67 -0.69 6.30
CA VAL A 46 11.07 0.73 6.33
C VAL A 46 11.28 1.15 4.89
N VAL A 47 10.56 2.17 4.45
CA VAL A 47 10.53 2.65 3.06
C VAL A 47 10.72 4.17 3.02
N PRO A 48 11.18 4.73 1.89
CA PRO A 48 11.17 6.17 1.68
C PRO A 48 9.73 6.70 1.70
N TRP A 49 9.50 7.88 2.28
CA TRP A 49 8.15 8.49 2.31
C TRP A 49 7.58 8.72 0.91
N ALA A 50 8.41 9.18 -0.03
CA ALA A 50 8.01 9.38 -1.42
C ALA A 50 7.50 8.09 -2.11
N LEU A 51 7.88 6.91 -1.61
CA LEU A 51 7.33 5.65 -2.12
C LEU A 51 5.89 5.42 -1.62
N VAL A 52 5.58 5.82 -0.39
CA VAL A 52 4.22 5.75 0.17
C VAL A 52 3.31 6.67 -0.64
N GLU A 53 3.71 7.92 -0.84
CA GLU A 53 2.96 8.89 -1.65
C GLU A 53 2.76 8.41 -3.09
N LEU A 54 3.77 7.77 -3.68
CA LEU A 54 3.66 7.19 -5.02
C LEU A 54 2.64 6.06 -5.06
N LEU A 55 2.62 5.18 -4.05
CA LEU A 55 1.66 4.07 -3.99
C LEU A 55 0.23 4.60 -3.83
N GLU A 56 0.00 5.55 -2.93
CA GLU A 56 -1.32 6.21 -2.76
C GLU A 56 -1.78 6.86 -4.07
N ALA A 57 -0.91 7.63 -4.73
CA ALA A 57 -1.24 8.27 -6.00
C ALA A 57 -1.51 7.27 -7.14
N LEU A 58 -0.95 6.06 -7.08
CA LEU A 58 -1.22 5.00 -8.05
C LEU A 58 -2.57 4.33 -7.76
N GLU A 59 -2.89 4.06 -6.50
CA GLU A 59 -4.18 3.52 -6.06
C GLU A 59 -5.32 4.47 -6.48
N ASP A 60 -5.21 5.77 -6.15
CA ASP A 60 -6.19 6.79 -6.53
C ASP A 60 -6.47 6.82 -8.03
N ARG A 61 -5.42 6.70 -8.86
CA ARG A 61 -5.56 6.68 -10.32
C ARG A 61 -6.25 5.42 -10.83
N ILE A 62 -5.96 4.28 -10.21
CA ILE A 62 -6.57 2.99 -10.59
C ILE A 62 -8.06 3.03 -10.22
N ASP A 63 -8.38 3.47 -9.01
CA ASP A 63 -9.75 3.55 -8.51
C ASP A 63 -10.58 4.55 -9.32
N ALA A 64 -10.04 5.74 -9.61
CA ALA A 64 -10.71 6.72 -10.46
C ALA A 64 -11.01 6.16 -11.86
N ARG A 65 -10.03 5.50 -12.48
CA ARG A 65 -10.20 4.87 -13.79
C ARG A 65 -11.25 3.77 -13.76
N ASP A 66 -11.29 2.97 -12.70
CA ASP A 66 -12.25 1.87 -12.60
C ASP A 66 -13.66 2.39 -12.31
N ALA A 67 -13.80 3.46 -11.51
CA ALA A 67 -15.05 4.20 -11.34
C ALA A 67 -15.56 4.81 -12.66
N GLU A 68 -14.70 5.42 -13.46
CA GLU A 68 -15.06 5.97 -14.78
C GLU A 68 -15.61 4.89 -15.72
N LYS A 69 -15.02 3.69 -15.73
CA LYS A 69 -15.52 2.56 -16.54
C LYS A 69 -16.93 2.14 -16.11
N VAL A 70 -17.17 2.03 -14.81
CA VAL A 70 -18.49 1.68 -14.25
C VAL A 70 -19.52 2.76 -14.60
N LEU A 71 -19.18 4.04 -14.41
CA LEU A 71 -20.04 5.16 -14.78
C LEU A 71 -20.39 5.15 -16.27
N ALA A 72 -19.45 4.79 -17.13
CA ALA A 72 -19.71 4.66 -18.56
C ALA A 72 -20.69 3.52 -18.89
N ARG A 73 -20.60 2.36 -18.20
CA ARG A 73 -21.55 1.24 -18.34
C ARG A 73 -22.94 1.62 -17.85
N ILE A 74 -23.05 2.28 -16.70
CA ILE A 74 -24.32 2.80 -16.17
C ILE A 74 -24.97 3.76 -17.18
N LYS A 75 -24.20 4.70 -17.74
CA LYS A 75 -24.70 5.65 -18.76
C LYS A 75 -25.21 4.96 -20.03
N ARG A 76 -24.65 3.80 -20.38
CA ARG A 76 -25.12 2.98 -21.51
C ARG A 76 -26.28 2.04 -21.15
N GLY A 77 -26.71 2.01 -19.89
CA GLY A 77 -27.75 1.09 -19.41
C GLY A 77 -27.27 -0.35 -19.28
N GLU A 78 -25.96 -0.59 -19.27
CA GLU A 78 -25.36 -1.93 -19.17
C GLU A 78 -25.19 -2.39 -17.70
N GLU A 79 -25.41 -1.49 -16.75
CA GLU A 79 -25.22 -1.76 -15.32
C GLU A 79 -26.24 -0.99 -14.47
N ALA A 80 -26.82 -1.67 -13.50
CA ALA A 80 -27.82 -1.10 -12.58
C ALA A 80 -27.15 -0.43 -11.39
N THR A 81 -27.80 0.58 -10.83
CA THR A 81 -27.36 1.29 -9.62
C THR A 81 -28.18 0.90 -8.41
N VAL A 82 -27.56 0.86 -7.24
CA VAL A 82 -28.25 0.73 -5.95
C VAL A 82 -28.27 2.09 -5.25
N PRO A 83 -29.41 2.52 -4.69
CA PRO A 83 -29.49 3.72 -3.85
C PRO A 83 -28.54 3.66 -2.64
N ALA A 84 -27.89 4.78 -2.31
CA ALA A 84 -26.87 4.83 -1.27
C ALA A 84 -27.42 4.52 0.13
N ASP A 85 -28.66 4.90 0.42
CA ASP A 85 -29.37 4.61 1.68
C ASP A 85 -29.57 3.11 1.91
N ALA A 86 -29.86 2.35 0.85
CA ALA A 86 -29.93 0.89 0.93
C ALA A 86 -28.57 0.28 1.28
N VAL A 87 -27.50 0.77 0.64
CA VAL A 87 -26.12 0.30 0.91
C VAL A 87 -25.68 0.63 2.34
N TRP A 88 -25.95 1.85 2.82
CA TRP A 88 -25.57 2.26 4.18
C TRP A 88 -26.28 1.41 5.24
N LYS A 89 -27.58 1.18 5.07
CA LYS A 89 -28.36 0.32 5.95
C LYS A 89 -27.77 -1.10 6.02
N ASP A 90 -27.38 -1.67 4.88
CA ASP A 90 -26.79 -3.02 4.82
C ASP A 90 -25.41 -3.08 5.49
N LEU A 91 -24.65 -1.98 5.45
CA LEU A 91 -23.36 -1.83 6.12
C LEU A 91 -23.46 -1.43 7.61
N GLY A 92 -24.66 -1.13 8.10
CA GLY A 92 -24.88 -0.66 9.47
C GLY A 92 -24.33 0.75 9.75
N LEU A 93 -24.28 1.59 8.70
CA LEU A 93 -23.86 2.99 8.75
C LEU A 93 -25.06 3.95 8.91
#